data_AF-A0A523XVL1-F1
#
_entry.id   AF-A0A523XVL1-F1
#
_cell.length_a   1.000
_cell.length_b   1.000
_cell.length_c   1.000
_cell.angle_alpha   90.00
_cell.angle_beta   90.00
_cell.angle_gamma   90.00
#
_symmetry.space_group_name_H-M   'P 1'
#
loop_
_entity.id
_entity.type
_entity.pdbx_description
1 polymer ?
#
loop_
_entity_poly.entity_id
_entity_poly.type
_entity_poly.pdbx_seq_one_letter_code
_entity_poly.pdbx_strand_id
1 'polypeptide(L)'
;MSKEPRSHMRFALPQRIEHWVFVASMAALAITGLAQKFATTTLAQGIVSILGGVESARIIHHISAIIMMFQTIFHVGVVGYKVYVLRIPMSMLPGLRDIRAAWQMLLHNFGFKNRKPQEGRYTFAEKAEYWAVVWGTVVMAITGFMMWNPISTTRLLPGEFIPAAKAAHGGEALLAVLAIIVWHLYHVHLRHFNKSMFSGKLSEDEMLAEHPLELADLRAGVLAKPDPVLVRKRQRVFFPVYSVTAAAMLLGTYLFVGFEETAITTVVPAEEVIIFAPLTPTPLPTPLPTRQPVPMGNTWETGIADLFSQKCGLCHAGDLILGGLDLSNYQTALMGGNSGAAIVPGDPDASMLMTIQSAGGHPGQLSEEELSQIKEWIEGDAPEG
;
A
#
# COMPACT_ATOMS: atom_id res chain seq x y z
N MET A 1 3.02 17.15 64.25
CA MET A 1 4.20 16.67 63.47
C MET A 1 3.77 16.55 62.03
N SER A 2 4.14 17.50 61.18
CA SER A 2 3.98 17.39 59.72
C SER A 2 4.79 16.19 59.25
N LYS A 3 4.12 15.11 58.83
CA LYS A 3 4.79 13.99 58.18
C LYS A 3 5.36 14.52 56.87
N GLU A 4 6.68 14.62 56.78
CA GLU A 4 7.39 14.68 55.50
C GLU A 4 6.77 13.64 54.56
N PRO A 5 6.33 14.03 53.34
CA PRO A 5 5.72 13.10 52.41
C PRO A 5 6.74 12.02 52.03
N ARG A 6 6.58 10.83 52.58
CA ARG A 6 7.42 9.68 52.26
C ARG A 6 7.12 9.23 50.83
N SER A 7 8.17 9.00 50.06
CA SER A 7 8.09 8.51 48.69
C SER A 7 8.87 7.21 48.53
N HIS A 8 8.35 6.31 47.71
CA HIS A 8 8.91 4.99 47.46
C HIS A 8 9.35 4.87 46.02
N MET A 9 10.50 4.20 45.78
CA MET A 9 10.97 3.90 44.43
C MET A 9 10.04 2.85 43.79
N ARG A 10 9.39 3.24 42.69
CA ARG A 10 8.47 2.40 41.92
C ARG A 10 9.17 1.83 40.68
N PHE A 11 9.78 2.67 39.86
CA PHE A 11 10.42 2.29 38.59
C PHE A 11 11.84 2.83 38.47
N ALA A 12 12.79 1.94 38.15
CA ALA A 12 14.18 2.32 37.90
C ALA A 12 14.30 3.11 36.59
N LEU A 13 15.42 3.84 36.42
CA LEU A 13 15.69 4.61 35.19
C LEU A 13 15.62 3.77 33.90
N PRO A 14 16.22 2.56 33.80
CA PRO A 14 16.14 1.76 32.58
C PRO A 14 14.70 1.45 32.16
N GLN A 15 13.81 1.15 33.10
CA GLN A 15 12.39 0.87 32.81
C GLN A 15 11.64 2.09 32.29
N ARG A 16 11.98 3.27 32.79
CA ARG A 16 11.40 4.53 32.31
C ARG A 16 11.89 4.85 30.90
N ILE A 17 13.17 4.64 30.63
CA ILE A 17 13.73 4.80 29.27
C ILE A 17 13.03 3.83 28.32
N GLU A 18 12.92 2.54 28.69
CA GLU A 18 12.17 1.56 27.91
C GLU A 18 10.77 2.08 27.60
N HIS A 19 10.01 2.50 28.62
CA HIS A 19 8.67 3.00 28.40
C HIS A 19 8.63 4.18 27.42
N TRP A 20 9.52 5.16 27.53
CA TRP A 20 9.52 6.30 26.60
C TRP A 20 9.91 5.92 25.17
N VAL A 21 10.83 4.98 24.98
CA VAL A 21 11.15 4.42 23.67
C VAL A 21 9.95 3.67 23.09
N PHE A 22 9.26 2.87 23.92
CA PHE A 22 8.03 2.18 23.53
C PHE A 22 6.93 3.16 23.14
N VAL A 23 6.67 4.19 23.95
CA VAL A 23 5.65 5.22 23.67
C VAL A 23 5.95 5.93 22.35
N ALA A 24 7.20 6.35 22.13
CA ALA A 24 7.58 7.06 20.91
C ALA A 24 7.42 6.19 19.66
N SER A 25 7.92 4.95 19.69
CA SER A 25 7.81 4.01 18.56
C SER A 25 6.38 3.55 18.32
N MET A 26 5.61 3.25 19.37
CA MET A 26 4.19 2.90 19.27
C MET A 26 3.37 4.07 18.70
N ALA A 27 3.62 5.31 19.14
CA ALA A 27 2.92 6.47 18.62
C ALA A 27 3.22 6.67 17.12
N ALA A 28 4.48 6.54 16.70
CA ALA A 28 4.85 6.64 15.30
C ALA A 28 4.20 5.54 14.44
N LEU A 29 4.18 4.29 14.93
CA LEU A 29 3.48 3.16 14.29
C LEU A 29 1.98 3.41 14.19
N ALA A 30 1.35 3.91 15.25
CA ALA A 30 -0.08 4.22 15.28
C ALA A 30 -0.43 5.34 14.30
N ILE A 31 0.33 6.45 14.28
CA ILE A 31 0.07 7.58 13.38
C ILE A 31 0.22 7.16 11.92
N THR A 32 1.34 6.52 11.58
CA THR A 32 1.61 6.08 10.20
C THR A 32 0.67 4.96 9.76
N GLY A 33 0.34 4.01 10.64
CA GLY A 33 -0.52 2.88 10.35
C GLY A 33 -2.00 3.25 10.21
N LEU A 34 -2.52 4.07 11.13
CA LEU A 34 -3.93 4.52 11.07
C LEU A 34 -4.17 5.45 9.88
N ALA A 35 -3.21 6.32 9.53
CA ALA A 35 -3.31 7.14 8.34
C ALA A 35 -3.39 6.28 7.05
N GLN A 36 -2.62 5.19 6.96
CA GLN A 36 -2.73 4.24 5.86
C GLN A 36 -4.05 3.45 5.86
N LYS A 37 -4.53 3.03 7.03
CA LYS A 37 -5.81 2.30 7.17
C LYS A 37 -7.01 3.15 6.72
N PHE A 38 -7.02 4.44 7.08
CA PHE A 38 -8.10 5.38 6.79
C PHE A 38 -7.76 6.37 5.68
N ALA A 39 -6.99 5.94 4.67
CA ALA A 39 -6.41 6.78 3.63
C ALA A 39 -7.43 7.63 2.81
N THR A 40 -8.71 7.26 2.82
CA THR A 40 -9.78 8.01 2.14
C THR A 40 -10.28 9.22 2.95
N THR A 41 -9.92 9.33 4.23
CA THR A 41 -10.34 10.45 5.09
C THR A 41 -9.43 11.66 4.93
N THR A 42 -10.00 12.86 5.01
CA THR A 42 -9.26 14.13 4.88
C THR A 42 -8.16 14.27 5.93
N LEU A 43 -8.42 13.83 7.17
CA LEU A 43 -7.44 13.81 8.25
C LEU A 43 -6.24 12.92 7.92
N ALA A 44 -6.49 11.69 7.44
CA ALA A 44 -5.41 10.78 7.07
C ALA A 44 -4.56 11.33 5.92
N GLN A 45 -5.20 11.92 4.90
CA GLN A 45 -4.51 12.59 3.80
C GLN A 45 -3.65 13.75 4.30
N GLY A 46 -4.16 14.56 5.23
CA GLY A 46 -3.40 15.63 5.87
C GLY A 46 -2.17 15.10 6.64
N ILE A 47 -2.33 14.03 7.41
CA ILE A 47 -1.22 13.37 8.14
C ILE A 47 -0.17 12.85 7.16
N VAL A 48 -0.57 12.13 6.11
CA VAL A 48 0.36 11.60 5.09
C VAL A 48 1.11 12.74 4.39
N SER A 49 0.42 13.84 4.06
CA SER A 49 1.07 15.03 3.47
C SER A 49 2.11 15.65 4.40
N ILE A 50 1.82 15.80 5.70
CA ILE A 50 2.77 16.32 6.70
C ILE A 50 3.98 15.40 6.84
N LEU A 51 3.78 14.08 6.76
CA LEU A 51 4.85 13.09 6.83
C LEU A 51 5.71 13.03 5.56
N GLY A 52 5.39 13.79 4.50
CA GLY A 52 6.13 13.81 3.25
C GLY A 52 5.69 12.75 2.25
N GLY A 53 4.42 12.33 2.30
CA GLY A 53 3.82 11.40 1.34
C GLY A 53 3.76 9.95 1.82
N VAL A 54 3.16 9.08 0.98
CA VAL A 54 2.91 7.67 1.30
C VAL A 54 4.21 6.90 1.52
N GLU A 55 5.23 7.16 0.70
CA GLU A 55 6.52 6.48 0.81
C GLU A 55 7.23 6.83 2.12
N SER A 56 7.29 8.12 2.46
CA SER A 56 7.84 8.57 3.75
C SER A 56 7.08 7.99 4.93
N ALA A 57 5.74 7.95 4.88
CA ALA A 57 4.93 7.32 5.92
C ALA A 57 5.22 5.82 6.08
N ARG A 58 5.45 5.09 4.97
CA ARG A 58 5.86 3.68 4.99
C ARG A 58 7.24 3.50 5.61
N ILE A 59 8.23 4.30 5.19
CA ILE A 59 9.59 4.25 5.73
C ILE A 59 9.59 4.51 7.23
N ILE A 60 8.87 5.55 7.68
CA ILE A 60 8.73 5.86 9.12
C ILE A 60 8.08 4.69 9.87
N HIS A 61 7.07 4.05 9.28
CA HIS A 61 6.42 2.88 9.88
C HIS A 61 7.42 1.73 10.06
N HIS A 62 8.20 1.38 9.02
CA HIS A 62 9.20 0.31 9.08
C HIS A 62 10.32 0.62 10.06
N ILE A 63 10.87 1.84 10.07
CA ILE A 63 11.89 2.25 11.04
C ILE A 63 11.35 2.14 12.46
N SER A 64 10.12 2.59 12.71
CA SER A 64 9.49 2.51 14.02
C SER A 64 9.24 1.06 14.46
N ALA A 65 8.90 0.17 13.52
CA ALA A 65 8.77 -1.27 13.77
C ALA A 65 10.12 -1.89 14.16
N ILE A 66 11.21 -1.53 13.48
CA ILE A 66 12.57 -1.99 13.80
C ILE A 66 12.98 -1.52 15.20
N ILE A 67 12.70 -0.26 15.55
CA ILE A 67 12.93 0.25 16.92
C ILE A 67 12.14 -0.57 17.94
N MET A 68 10.87 -0.89 17.65
CA MET A 68 10.03 -1.73 18.50
C MET A 68 10.59 -3.16 18.65
N MET A 69 11.19 -3.73 17.61
CA MET A 69 11.85 -5.03 17.67
C MET A 69 13.08 -4.98 18.58
N PHE A 70 13.96 -3.98 18.44
CA PHE A 70 15.11 -3.82 19.34
C PHE A 70 14.68 -3.59 20.79
N GLN A 71 13.66 -2.77 20.99
CA GLN A 71 13.03 -2.54 22.29
C GLN A 71 12.51 -3.86 22.90
N THR A 72 11.89 -4.73 22.11
CA THR A 72 11.41 -6.04 22.57
C THR A 72 12.57 -6.94 23.00
N ILE A 73 13.66 -6.98 22.23
CA ILE A 73 14.87 -7.75 22.57
C ILE A 73 15.45 -7.26 23.91
N PHE A 74 15.59 -5.94 24.05
CA PHE A 74 16.09 -5.32 25.27
C PHE A 74 15.19 -5.62 26.48
N HIS A 75 13.87 -5.50 26.31
CA HIS A 75 12.88 -5.78 27.37
C HIS A 75 12.90 -7.24 27.82
N VAL A 76 13.05 -8.21 26.89
CA VAL A 76 13.27 -9.62 27.24
C VAL A 76 14.51 -9.78 28.12
N GLY A 77 15.59 -9.08 27.81
CA GLY A 77 16.80 -9.02 28.64
C GLY A 77 16.54 -8.45 30.03
N VAL A 78 15.82 -7.33 30.14
CA VAL A 78 15.47 -6.71 31.42
C VAL A 78 14.60 -7.63 32.29
N VAL A 79 13.60 -8.29 31.69
CA VAL A 79 12.76 -9.27 32.38
C VAL A 79 13.60 -10.47 32.84
N GLY A 80 14.42 -11.03 31.95
CA GLY A 80 15.32 -12.14 32.26
C GLY A 80 16.29 -11.80 33.40
N TYR A 81 16.84 -10.58 33.40
CA TYR A 81 17.73 -10.11 34.47
C TYR A 81 16.99 -10.04 35.82
N LYS A 82 15.78 -9.48 35.85
CA LYS A 82 14.99 -9.38 37.09
C LYS A 82 14.63 -10.77 37.65
N VAL A 83 14.23 -11.69 36.77
CA VAL A 83 13.79 -13.03 37.18
C VAL A 83 14.97 -13.92 37.57
N TYR A 84 16.01 -14.00 36.73
CA TYR A 84 17.12 -14.93 36.94
C TYR A 84 18.18 -14.38 37.90
N VAL A 85 18.66 -13.15 37.67
CA VAL A 85 19.76 -12.55 38.42
C VAL A 85 19.26 -12.03 39.77
N LEU A 86 18.26 -11.15 39.74
CA LEU A 86 17.74 -10.51 40.95
C LEU A 86 16.76 -11.37 41.74
N ARG A 87 16.21 -12.45 41.13
CA ARG A 87 15.20 -13.33 41.73
C ARG A 87 13.98 -12.56 42.25
N ILE A 88 13.62 -11.48 41.53
CA ILE A 88 12.39 -10.76 41.79
C ILE A 88 11.22 -11.69 41.40
N PRO A 89 10.19 -11.82 42.24
CA PRO A 89 9.02 -12.64 41.92
C PRO A 89 8.39 -12.16 40.61
N MET A 90 7.88 -13.11 39.82
CA MET A 90 7.21 -12.84 38.54
C MET A 90 5.80 -12.25 38.76
N SER A 91 5.74 -11.08 39.40
CA SER A 91 4.49 -10.42 39.79
C SER A 91 3.64 -9.97 38.60
N MET A 92 4.20 -9.90 37.40
CA MET A 92 3.47 -9.61 36.16
C MET A 92 2.69 -10.80 35.59
N LEU A 93 2.92 -12.03 36.09
CA LEU A 93 2.13 -13.18 35.65
C LEU A 93 0.70 -13.08 36.22
N PRO A 94 -0.34 -13.20 35.37
CA PRO A 94 -1.72 -13.26 35.84
C PRO A 94 -1.94 -14.56 36.60
N GLY A 95 -2.70 -14.51 37.69
CA GLY A 95 -3.08 -15.68 38.46
C GLY A 95 -4.50 -15.59 39.00
N LEU A 96 -4.92 -16.63 39.73
CA LEU A 96 -6.27 -16.71 40.31
C LEU A 96 -6.61 -15.53 41.25
N ARG A 97 -5.60 -14.91 41.85
CA ARG A 97 -5.77 -13.70 42.68
C ARG A 97 -6.24 -12.51 41.85
N ASP A 98 -5.78 -12.38 40.60
CA ASP A 98 -6.13 -11.28 39.71
C ASP A 98 -7.59 -11.39 39.23
N ILE A 99 -8.05 -12.61 38.91
CA ILE A 99 -9.47 -12.86 38.58
C ILE A 99 -10.36 -12.49 39.77
N ARG A 100 -9.95 -12.89 40.99
CA ARG A 100 -10.67 -12.53 42.21
C ARG A 100 -10.66 -11.01 42.45
N ALA A 101 -9.54 -10.34 42.22
CA ALA A 101 -9.43 -8.89 42.33
C ALA A 101 -10.33 -8.18 41.32
N ALA A 102 -10.36 -8.63 40.06
CA ALA A 102 -11.24 -8.12 39.02
C ALA A 102 -12.71 -8.26 39.41
N TRP A 103 -13.12 -9.43 39.92
CA TRP A 103 -14.49 -9.66 40.40
C TRP A 103 -14.84 -8.76 41.60
N GLN A 104 -13.91 -8.60 42.55
CA GLN A 104 -14.11 -7.71 43.69
C GLN A 104 -14.20 -6.24 43.27
N MET A 105 -13.39 -5.81 42.30
CA MET A 105 -13.45 -4.48 41.72
C MET A 105 -14.80 -4.24 41.03
N LEU A 106 -15.30 -5.23 40.29
CA LEU A 106 -16.62 -5.16 39.66
C LEU A 106 -17.74 -4.98 40.71
N LEU A 107 -17.75 -5.82 41.75
CA LEU A 107 -18.71 -5.71 42.84
C LEU A 107 -18.59 -4.37 43.59
N HIS A 108 -17.38 -3.85 43.76
CA HIS A 108 -17.15 -2.53 44.35
C HIS A 108 -17.73 -1.41 43.49
N ASN A 109 -17.52 -1.46 42.17
CA ASN A 109 -18.07 -0.47 41.23
C ASN A 109 -19.60 -0.47 41.21
N PHE A 110 -20.25 -1.62 41.43
CA PHE A 110 -21.71 -1.73 41.62
C PHE A 110 -22.19 -1.37 43.04
N GLY A 111 -21.29 -1.02 43.96
CA GLY A 111 -21.63 -0.66 45.34
C GLY A 111 -21.89 -1.85 46.27
N PHE A 112 -21.74 -3.10 45.81
CA PHE A 112 -21.91 -4.29 46.66
C PHE A 112 -20.75 -4.52 47.63
N LYS A 113 -19.63 -3.84 47.46
CA LYS A 113 -18.50 -3.85 48.39
C LYS A 113 -18.04 -2.45 48.73
N ASN A 114 -17.77 -2.20 50.02
CA ASN A 114 -17.33 -0.90 50.53
C ASN A 114 -15.83 -0.63 50.38
N ARG A 115 -15.04 -1.60 49.92
CA ARG A 115 -13.57 -1.47 49.80
C ARG A 115 -13.11 -2.03 48.45
N LYS A 116 -12.15 -1.33 47.84
CA LYS A 116 -11.39 -1.82 46.68
C LYS A 116 -10.64 -3.12 47.03
N PRO A 117 -10.35 -4.00 46.05
CA PRO A 117 -9.46 -5.13 46.26
C PRO A 117 -8.09 -4.65 46.74
N GLN A 118 -7.45 -5.43 47.62
CA GLN A 118 -6.07 -5.18 48.01
C GLN A 118 -5.13 -5.86 47.04
N GLU A 119 -4.30 -5.07 46.38
CA GLU A 119 -3.46 -5.53 45.28
C GLU A 119 -1.97 -5.27 45.58
N GLY A 120 -1.11 -6.00 44.87
CA GLY A 120 0.34 -5.97 45.06
C GLY A 120 1.03 -4.95 44.18
N ARG A 121 2.29 -5.26 43.85
CA ARG A 121 3.14 -4.41 43.03
C ARG A 121 2.53 -4.07 41.67
N TYR A 122 1.68 -4.93 41.14
CA TYR A 122 0.89 -4.63 39.95
C TYR A 122 -0.54 -5.04 40.20
N THR A 123 -1.48 -4.17 39.85
CA THR A 123 -2.91 -4.44 39.87
C THR A 123 -3.29 -5.39 38.74
N PHE A 124 -4.46 -6.03 38.83
CA PHE A 124 -4.97 -6.88 37.75
C PHE A 124 -5.12 -6.09 36.45
N ALA A 125 -5.49 -4.80 36.53
CA ALA A 125 -5.64 -3.92 35.38
C ALA A 125 -4.28 -3.63 34.71
N GLU A 126 -3.25 -3.28 35.49
CA GLU A 126 -1.89 -3.07 34.96
C GLU A 126 -1.33 -4.35 34.30
N LYS A 127 -1.62 -5.53 34.88
CA LYS A 127 -1.24 -6.81 34.29
C LYS A 127 -1.99 -7.07 32.99
N ALA A 128 -3.31 -6.82 32.97
CA ALA A 128 -4.12 -7.00 31.77
C ALA A 128 -3.61 -6.11 30.62
N GLU A 129 -3.32 -4.83 30.89
CA GLU A 129 -2.71 -3.91 29.91
C GLU A 129 -1.37 -4.43 29.39
N TYR A 130 -0.47 -4.86 30.28
CA TYR A 130 0.83 -5.40 29.88
C TYR A 130 0.69 -6.64 28.98
N TRP A 131 -0.19 -7.58 29.35
CA TRP A 131 -0.38 -8.80 28.55
C TRP A 131 -1.12 -8.55 27.24
N ALA A 132 -2.04 -7.58 27.20
CA ALA A 132 -2.64 -7.11 25.96
C ALA A 132 -1.56 -6.54 25.02
N VAL A 133 -0.62 -5.75 25.54
CA VAL A 133 0.52 -5.25 24.75
C VAL A 133 1.41 -6.39 24.27
N VAL A 134 1.78 -7.34 25.14
CA VAL A 134 2.61 -8.50 24.75
C VAL A 134 1.94 -9.31 23.63
N TRP A 135 0.64 -9.60 23.78
CA TRP A 135 -0.15 -10.28 22.75
C TRP A 135 -0.18 -9.48 21.45
N GLY A 136 -0.54 -8.19 21.54
CA GLY A 136 -0.60 -7.30 20.40
C GLY A 136 0.73 -7.22 19.66
N THR A 137 1.86 -7.11 20.36
CA THR A 137 3.19 -7.11 19.74
C THR A 137 3.46 -8.39 18.95
N VAL A 138 3.07 -9.57 19.45
CA VAL A 138 3.22 -10.85 18.72
C VAL A 138 2.36 -10.86 17.46
N VAL A 139 1.08 -10.50 17.57
CA VAL A 139 0.16 -10.44 16.41
C VAL A 139 0.66 -9.44 15.37
N MET A 140 1.08 -8.26 15.81
CA MET A 140 1.59 -7.19 14.94
C MET A 140 2.90 -7.59 14.25
N ALA A 141 3.80 -8.29 14.93
CA ALA A 141 5.04 -8.80 14.33
C ALA A 141 4.76 -9.85 13.26
N ILE A 142 3.91 -10.83 13.55
CA ILE A 142 3.57 -11.92 12.61
C ILE A 142 2.83 -11.35 11.38
N THR A 143 1.77 -10.58 11.61
CA THR A 143 0.98 -10.01 10.52
C THR A 143 1.73 -8.94 9.74
N GLY A 144 2.60 -8.16 10.41
CA GLY A 144 3.50 -7.22 9.78
C GLY A 144 4.50 -7.91 8.86
N PHE A 145 5.08 -9.04 9.30
CA PHE A 145 5.94 -9.87 8.45
C PHE A 145 5.21 -10.34 7.20
N MET A 146 3.99 -10.86 7.37
CA MET A 146 3.20 -11.39 6.25
C MET A 146 2.91 -10.33 5.18
N MET A 147 2.67 -9.09 5.61
CA MET A 147 2.44 -7.96 4.71
C MET A 147 3.74 -7.40 4.09
N TRP A 148 4.85 -7.42 4.83
CA TRP A 148 6.16 -7.02 4.31
C TRP A 148 6.69 -8.06 3.31
N ASN A 149 6.41 -9.34 3.54
CA ASN A 149 6.91 -10.48 2.75
C ASN A 149 5.78 -11.37 2.23
N PRO A 150 4.93 -10.88 1.31
CA PRO A 150 3.76 -11.60 0.85
C PRO A 150 4.11 -12.86 0.06
N ILE A 151 5.15 -12.84 -0.79
CA ILE A 151 5.52 -14.00 -1.63
C ILE A 151 6.02 -15.16 -0.77
N SER A 152 6.91 -14.87 0.17
CA SER A 152 7.42 -15.89 1.09
C SER A 152 6.32 -16.46 1.98
N THR A 153 5.36 -15.62 2.36
CA THR A 153 4.17 -16.08 3.10
C THR A 153 3.31 -17.00 2.25
N THR A 154 3.06 -16.66 0.97
CA THR A 154 2.22 -17.50 0.08
C THR A 154 2.89 -18.79 -0.39
N ARG A 155 4.21 -18.92 -0.26
CA ARG A 155 4.92 -20.19 -0.42
C ARG A 155 4.60 -21.20 0.69
N LEU A 156 4.28 -20.72 1.89
CA LEU A 156 4.00 -21.55 3.07
C LEU A 156 2.51 -21.65 3.42
N LEU A 157 1.76 -20.58 3.17
CA LEU A 157 0.34 -20.44 3.52
C LEU A 157 -0.50 -20.10 2.29
N PRO A 158 -1.80 -20.44 2.28
CA PRO A 158 -2.71 -20.02 1.22
C PRO A 158 -2.79 -18.49 1.05
N GLY A 159 -3.04 -18.02 -0.17
CA GLY A 159 -3.07 -16.57 -0.50
C GLY A 159 -4.04 -15.72 0.31
N GLU A 160 -5.12 -16.32 0.84
CA GLU A 160 -6.10 -15.67 1.73
C GLU A 160 -5.50 -15.16 3.05
N PHE A 161 -4.34 -15.67 3.45
CA PHE A 161 -3.65 -15.23 4.66
C PHE A 161 -3.10 -13.81 4.56
N ILE A 162 -2.85 -13.29 3.35
CA ILE A 162 -2.40 -11.91 3.16
C ILE A 162 -3.50 -10.89 3.49
N PRO A 163 -4.71 -10.95 2.90
CA PRO A 163 -5.80 -10.06 3.30
C PRO A 163 -6.25 -10.30 4.75
N ALA A 164 -6.18 -11.55 5.26
CA ALA A 164 -6.44 -11.82 6.67
C ALA A 164 -5.42 -11.13 7.58
N ALA A 165 -4.12 -11.19 7.25
CA ALA A 165 -3.08 -10.46 7.98
C ALA A 165 -3.29 -8.95 7.93
N LYS A 166 -3.66 -8.38 6.79
CA LYS A 166 -4.00 -6.96 6.66
C LYS A 166 -5.18 -6.56 7.56
N ALA A 167 -6.22 -7.38 7.59
CA ALA A 167 -7.38 -7.14 8.46
C ALA A 167 -7.00 -7.24 9.94
N ALA A 168 -6.28 -8.31 10.33
CA ALA A 168 -5.84 -8.54 11.70
C ALA A 168 -4.88 -7.47 12.19
N HIS A 169 -3.86 -7.12 11.40
CA HIS A 169 -2.89 -6.07 11.74
C HIS A 169 -3.57 -4.72 11.94
N GLY A 170 -4.41 -4.32 10.98
CA GLY A 170 -5.14 -3.05 11.08
C GLY A 170 -6.21 -3.07 12.17
N GLY A 171 -6.77 -4.21 12.52
CA GLY A 171 -7.73 -4.37 13.61
C GLY A 171 -7.07 -4.28 14.98
N GLU A 172 -5.99 -5.04 15.18
CA GLU A 172 -5.19 -5.02 16.40
C GLU A 172 -4.57 -3.65 16.64
N ALA A 173 -4.06 -2.97 15.61
CA ALA A 173 -3.56 -1.60 15.73
C ALA A 173 -4.64 -0.64 16.26
N LEU A 174 -5.87 -0.75 15.76
CA LEU A 174 -6.98 0.07 16.23
C LEU A 174 -7.35 -0.26 17.69
N LEU A 175 -7.42 -1.56 18.04
CA LEU A 175 -7.68 -2.00 19.41
C LEU A 175 -6.59 -1.51 20.36
N ALA A 176 -5.32 -1.61 19.99
CA ALA A 176 -4.19 -1.14 20.80
C ALA A 176 -4.25 0.37 21.02
N VAL A 177 -4.52 1.16 19.97
CA VAL A 177 -4.65 2.63 20.09
C VAL A 177 -5.84 3.01 20.96
N LEU A 178 -7.00 2.36 20.78
CA LEU A 178 -8.17 2.61 21.60
C LEU A 178 -7.94 2.22 23.06
N ALA A 179 -7.27 1.08 23.33
CA ALA A 179 -6.90 0.67 24.67
C ALA A 179 -5.95 1.68 25.32
N ILE A 180 -4.97 2.20 24.59
CA ILE A 180 -4.07 3.24 25.10
C ILE A 180 -4.86 4.51 25.43
N ILE A 181 -5.71 5.01 24.52
CA ILE A 181 -6.41 6.28 24.71
C ILE A 181 -7.50 6.17 25.79
N VAL A 182 -8.38 5.19 25.67
CA VAL A 182 -9.58 5.07 26.51
C VAL A 182 -9.24 4.52 27.89
N TRP A 183 -8.30 3.58 27.97
CA TRP A 183 -7.98 2.90 29.21
C TRP A 183 -6.71 3.46 29.83
N HIS A 184 -5.56 3.33 29.16
CA HIS A 184 -4.27 3.67 29.75
C HIS A 184 -4.16 5.17 30.08
N LEU A 185 -4.40 6.07 29.11
CA LEU A 185 -4.33 7.52 29.32
C LEU A 185 -5.38 7.99 30.33
N TYR A 186 -6.58 7.43 30.29
CA TYR A 186 -7.60 7.75 31.27
C TYR A 186 -7.15 7.39 32.69
N HIS A 187 -6.72 6.16 32.94
CA HIS A 187 -6.37 5.71 34.29
C HIS A 187 -5.09 6.37 34.83
N VAL A 188 -4.07 6.53 33.99
CA VAL A 188 -2.71 6.95 34.41
C VAL A 188 -2.49 8.47 34.31
N HIS A 189 -3.25 9.18 33.47
CA HIS A 189 -3.07 10.62 33.26
C HIS A 189 -4.30 11.48 33.60
N LEU A 190 -5.52 11.00 33.37
CA LEU A 190 -6.73 11.82 33.57
C LEU A 190 -7.40 11.60 34.93
N ARG A 191 -7.76 10.36 35.26
CA ARG A 191 -8.40 9.98 36.52
C ARG A 191 -7.48 10.22 37.71
N HIS A 192 -6.21 9.86 37.55
CA HIS A 192 -5.17 10.08 38.53
C HIS A 192 -3.85 10.29 37.78
N PHE A 193 -3.19 11.42 37.99
CA PHE A 193 -1.94 11.73 37.30
C PHE A 193 -0.75 11.06 37.99
N ASN A 194 -0.42 9.83 37.56
CA ASN A 194 0.65 9.04 38.15
C ASN A 194 2.03 9.49 37.63
N LYS A 195 2.87 10.03 38.52
CA LYS A 195 4.20 10.58 38.17
C LYS A 195 5.32 9.54 38.10
N SER A 196 5.04 8.27 38.37
CA SER A 196 6.07 7.25 38.55
C SER A 196 6.90 6.99 37.28
N MET A 197 6.36 7.15 36.08
CA MET A 197 7.13 7.01 34.83
C MET A 197 8.03 8.21 34.52
N PHE A 198 7.79 9.36 35.18
CA PHE A 198 8.65 10.55 35.07
C PHE A 198 9.70 10.55 36.18
N SER A 199 9.29 10.42 37.45
CA SER A 199 10.17 10.57 38.61
C SER A 199 10.81 9.25 39.08
N GLY A 200 10.22 8.10 38.70
CA GLY A 200 10.55 6.78 39.23
C GLY A 200 9.94 6.50 40.60
N LYS A 201 9.23 7.47 41.22
CA LYS A 201 8.74 7.40 42.59
C LYS A 201 7.22 7.55 42.68
N LEU A 202 6.64 6.97 43.72
CA LEU A 202 5.24 7.13 44.10
C LEU A 202 5.15 7.56 45.58
N SER A 203 4.19 8.40 45.95
CA SER A 203 4.01 8.79 47.35
C SER A 203 3.45 7.62 48.19
N GLU A 204 3.66 7.68 49.51
CA GLU A 204 3.15 6.64 50.42
C GLU A 204 1.62 6.55 50.41
N ASP A 205 0.90 7.67 50.24
CA ASP A 205 -0.56 7.68 50.16
C ASP A 205 -1.08 7.05 48.86
N GLU A 206 -0.43 7.34 47.72
CA GLU A 206 -0.72 6.69 46.43
C GLU A 206 -0.42 5.18 46.49
N MET A 207 0.70 4.78 47.09
CA MET A 207 1.04 3.39 47.34
C MET A 207 -0.02 2.70 48.20
N LEU A 208 -0.53 3.36 49.24
CA LEU A 208 -1.58 2.81 50.11
C LEU A 208 -2.91 2.65 49.37
N ALA A 209 -3.25 3.59 48.49
CA ALA A 209 -4.51 3.60 47.75
C ALA A 209 -4.56 2.55 46.62
N GLU A 210 -3.46 2.38 45.88
CA GLU A 210 -3.44 1.56 44.66
C GLU A 210 -2.59 0.27 44.80
N HIS A 211 -1.59 0.25 45.69
CA HIS A 211 -0.67 -0.88 45.88
C HIS A 211 -0.48 -1.28 47.37
N PRO A 212 -1.56 -1.50 48.14
CA PRO A 212 -1.48 -1.68 49.59
C PRO A 212 -0.63 -2.88 50.02
N LEU A 213 -0.62 -3.98 49.25
CA LEU A 213 0.19 -5.15 49.59
C LEU A 213 1.68 -4.93 49.32
N GLU A 214 2.03 -4.17 48.28
CA GLU A 214 3.44 -3.79 48.05
C GLU A 214 3.95 -2.88 49.16
N LEU A 215 3.13 -1.92 49.61
CA LEU A 215 3.48 -1.06 50.73
C LEU A 215 3.65 -1.87 52.03
N ALA A 216 2.79 -2.86 52.26
CA ALA A 216 2.92 -3.76 53.41
C ALA A 216 4.24 -4.56 53.35
N ASP A 217 4.59 -5.14 52.20
CA ASP A 217 5.84 -5.87 52.00
C ASP A 217 7.08 -4.97 52.19
N LEU A 218 7.02 -3.72 51.72
CA LEU A 218 8.09 -2.73 51.91
C LEU A 218 8.27 -2.37 53.40
N ARG A 219 7.17 -2.15 54.13
CA ARG A 219 7.20 -1.84 55.57
C ARG A 219 7.67 -3.03 56.40
N ALA A 220 7.32 -4.25 56.00
CA ALA A 220 7.74 -5.48 56.65
C ALA A 220 9.19 -5.88 56.31
N GLY A 221 9.85 -5.20 55.37
CA GLY A 221 11.22 -5.52 54.95
C GLY A 221 11.34 -6.85 54.20
N VAL A 222 10.23 -7.37 53.66
CA VAL A 222 10.18 -8.66 52.93
C VAL A 222 11.00 -8.62 51.65
N LEU A 223 11.10 -7.44 51.02
CA LEU A 223 11.91 -7.19 49.83
C LEU A 223 13.39 -7.00 50.20
N ALA A 224 14.04 -8.08 50.65
CA ALA A 224 15.46 -8.08 50.94
C ALA A 224 16.28 -7.83 49.66
N LYS A 225 17.32 -6.99 49.76
CA LYS A 225 18.29 -6.82 48.67
C LYS A 225 19.02 -8.15 48.45
N PRO A 226 19.11 -8.66 47.21
CA PRO A 226 19.80 -9.91 46.94
C PRO A 226 21.29 -9.78 47.28
N ASP A 227 21.89 -10.85 47.81
CA ASP A 227 23.31 -10.91 48.15
C ASP A 227 24.17 -10.53 46.93
N PRO A 228 25.02 -9.48 47.02
CA PRO A 228 25.88 -9.03 45.92
C PRO A 228 26.76 -10.14 45.33
N VAL A 229 27.23 -11.09 46.14
CA VAL A 229 28.08 -12.19 45.69
C VAL A 229 27.29 -13.15 44.79
N LEU A 230 26.07 -13.51 45.21
CA LEU A 230 25.17 -14.36 44.42
C LEU A 230 24.71 -13.67 43.13
N VAL A 231 24.43 -12.36 43.19
CA VAL A 231 24.12 -11.54 42.02
C VAL A 231 25.27 -11.61 41.01
N ARG A 232 26.52 -11.41 41.46
CA ARG A 232 27.69 -11.45 40.58
C ARG A 232 27.90 -12.83 39.95
N LYS A 233 27.67 -13.91 40.71
CA LYS A 233 27.73 -15.29 40.20
C LYS A 233 26.70 -15.53 39.11
N ARG A 234 25.46 -15.07 39.29
CA ARG A 234 24.38 -15.20 38.29
C ARG A 234 24.63 -14.31 37.07
N GLN A 235 25.15 -13.11 37.25
CA GLN A 235 25.53 -12.20 36.16
C GLN A 235 26.54 -12.85 35.20
N ARG A 236 27.54 -13.56 35.72
CA ARG A 236 28.54 -14.29 34.89
C ARG A 236 27.92 -15.34 33.97
N VAL A 237 26.78 -15.91 34.35
CA VAL A 237 26.02 -16.85 33.50
C VAL A 237 25.02 -16.10 32.61
N PHE A 238 24.34 -15.11 33.17
CA PHE A 238 23.29 -14.37 32.51
C PHE A 238 23.80 -13.60 31.29
N PHE A 239 24.90 -12.84 31.43
CA PHE A 239 25.37 -12.00 30.33
C PHE A 239 25.78 -12.80 29.09
N PRO A 240 26.58 -13.89 29.18
CA PRO A 240 26.88 -14.72 28.02
C PRO A 240 25.62 -15.33 27.37
N VAL A 241 24.71 -15.89 28.18
CA VAL A 241 23.47 -16.49 27.67
C VAL A 241 22.61 -15.43 26.97
N TYR A 242 22.39 -14.29 27.62
CA TYR A 242 21.64 -13.18 27.04
C TYR A 242 22.32 -12.63 25.79
N SER A 243 23.65 -12.50 25.75
CA SER A 243 24.38 -12.05 24.56
C SER A 243 24.18 -13.00 23.38
N VAL A 244 24.22 -14.32 23.60
CA VAL A 244 23.96 -15.31 22.54
C VAL A 244 22.51 -15.24 22.07
N THR A 245 21.55 -15.21 23.00
CA THR A 245 20.12 -15.10 22.67
C THR A 245 19.80 -13.79 21.95
N ALA A 246 20.34 -12.67 22.42
CA ALA A 246 20.17 -11.36 21.80
C ALA A 246 20.82 -11.34 20.41
N ALA A 247 22.00 -11.91 20.22
CA ALA A 247 22.62 -12.03 18.90
C ALA A 247 21.76 -12.88 17.95
N ALA A 248 21.17 -13.97 18.41
CA ALA A 248 20.25 -14.78 17.63
C ALA A 248 18.96 -14.01 17.26
N MET A 249 18.37 -13.27 18.21
CA MET A 249 17.20 -12.43 17.95
C MET A 249 17.53 -11.28 17.00
N LEU A 250 18.69 -10.63 17.14
CA LEU A 250 19.17 -9.57 16.25
C LEU A 250 19.44 -10.10 14.85
N LEU A 251 20.03 -11.30 14.73
CA LEU A 251 20.16 -11.98 13.44
C LEU A 251 18.77 -12.27 12.85
N GLY A 252 17.84 -12.75 13.66
CA GLY A 252 16.44 -12.94 13.27
C GLY A 252 15.81 -11.64 12.74
N THR A 253 15.98 -10.51 13.43
CA THR A 253 15.51 -9.19 12.99
C THR A 253 16.22 -8.75 11.71
N TYR A 254 17.53 -8.94 11.60
CA TYR A 254 18.29 -8.59 10.40
C TYR A 254 17.81 -9.39 9.19
N LEU A 255 17.63 -10.70 9.35
CA LEU A 255 17.07 -11.56 8.32
C LEU A 255 15.63 -11.14 8.01
N PHE A 256 14.79 -10.89 9.01
CA PHE A 256 13.41 -10.42 8.83
C PHE A 256 13.33 -9.15 7.98
N VAL A 257 14.19 -8.17 8.26
CA VAL A 257 14.18 -6.86 7.60
C VAL A 257 14.85 -6.92 6.22
N GLY A 258 15.93 -7.67 6.08
CA GLY A 258 16.68 -7.80 4.83
C GLY A 258 16.09 -8.83 3.86
N PHE A 259 15.17 -9.67 4.34
CA PHE A 259 14.40 -10.58 3.52
C PHE A 259 13.28 -9.77 2.86
N GLU A 260 13.46 -9.41 1.58
CA GLU A 260 12.46 -8.76 0.75
C GLU A 260 12.22 -9.59 -0.52
N GLU A 261 11.18 -10.43 -0.49
CA GLU A 261 10.60 -11.02 -1.70
C GLU A 261 9.21 -10.44 -1.90
N THR A 262 9.15 -9.24 -2.50
CA THR A 262 7.90 -8.50 -2.72
C THR A 262 7.41 -8.56 -4.16
N ALA A 263 8.28 -8.93 -5.11
CA ALA A 263 7.94 -9.10 -6.51
C ALA A 263 8.49 -10.42 -7.05
N ILE A 264 7.65 -11.17 -7.76
CA ILE A 264 8.14 -12.18 -8.70
C ILE A 264 8.89 -11.37 -9.76
N THR A 265 10.13 -11.73 -10.09
CA THR A 265 10.78 -11.21 -11.29
C THR A 265 9.86 -11.51 -12.45
N THR A 266 9.04 -10.54 -12.84
CA THR A 266 8.21 -10.65 -14.03
C THR A 266 9.19 -10.89 -15.14
N VAL A 267 9.14 -12.10 -15.71
CA VAL A 267 9.60 -12.37 -17.06
C VAL A 267 9.27 -11.12 -17.87
N VAL A 268 10.29 -10.58 -18.57
CA VAL A 268 10.25 -9.37 -19.42
C VAL A 268 8.82 -8.96 -19.70
N PRO A 269 8.37 -7.74 -19.33
CA PRO A 269 7.02 -7.28 -19.65
C PRO A 269 6.75 -7.74 -21.07
N ALA A 270 5.72 -8.57 -21.28
CA ALA A 270 5.32 -8.93 -22.63
C ALA A 270 5.31 -7.61 -23.38
N GLU A 271 6.16 -7.49 -24.41
CA GLU A 271 6.31 -6.27 -25.17
C GLU A 271 4.91 -5.70 -25.34
N GLU A 272 4.67 -4.51 -24.81
CA GLU A 272 3.36 -3.88 -24.88
C GLU A 272 3.07 -3.66 -26.35
N VAL A 273 2.56 -4.70 -27.01
CA VAL A 273 1.92 -4.57 -28.30
C VAL A 273 0.75 -3.69 -27.98
N ILE A 274 0.82 -2.46 -28.45
CA ILE A 274 -0.24 -1.49 -28.32
C ILE A 274 -1.41 -2.04 -29.16
N ILE A 275 -2.25 -2.89 -28.57
CA ILE A 275 -3.45 -3.42 -29.25
C ILE A 275 -4.46 -2.29 -29.46
N PHE A 276 -4.36 -1.21 -28.66
CA PHE A 276 -5.10 0.02 -28.91
C PHE A 276 -4.32 1.24 -28.40
N ALA A 277 -3.80 2.05 -29.32
CA ALA A 277 -3.36 3.40 -29.00
C ALA A 277 -4.64 4.25 -28.89
N PRO A 278 -4.95 4.88 -27.74
CA PRO A 278 -5.96 5.93 -27.75
C PRO A 278 -5.50 6.95 -28.79
N LEU A 279 -6.32 7.18 -29.81
CA LEU A 279 -6.08 8.24 -30.77
C LEU A 279 -5.81 9.50 -29.97
N THR A 280 -4.58 10.00 -30.02
CA THR A 280 -4.30 11.39 -29.67
C THR A 280 -5.42 12.19 -30.31
N PRO A 281 -6.19 13.02 -29.57
CA PRO A 281 -7.22 13.83 -30.20
C PRO A 281 -6.54 14.52 -31.37
N THR A 282 -6.96 14.12 -32.56
CA THR A 282 -6.37 14.64 -33.79
C THR A 282 -6.45 16.15 -33.64
N PRO A 283 -5.33 16.89 -33.72
CA PRO A 283 -5.43 18.34 -33.78
C PRO A 283 -6.48 18.64 -34.83
N LEU A 284 -7.48 19.46 -34.49
CA LEU A 284 -8.48 19.86 -35.47
C LEU A 284 -7.72 20.21 -36.75
N PRO A 285 -8.02 19.56 -37.88
CA PRO A 285 -7.30 19.84 -39.10
C PRO A 285 -7.40 21.34 -39.30
N THR A 286 -6.24 22.00 -39.38
CA THR A 286 -6.12 23.34 -39.94
C THR A 286 -7.03 23.37 -41.16
N PRO A 287 -7.94 24.35 -41.29
CA PRO A 287 -8.84 24.39 -42.44
C PRO A 287 -7.97 24.23 -43.68
N LEU A 288 -8.26 23.17 -44.44
CA LEU A 288 -7.56 22.89 -45.69
C LEU A 288 -7.54 24.19 -46.51
N PRO A 289 -6.41 24.53 -47.15
CA PRO A 289 -6.42 25.62 -48.10
C PRO A 289 -7.55 25.35 -49.10
N THR A 290 -8.38 26.36 -49.33
CA THR A 290 -9.46 26.35 -50.31
C THR A 290 -8.97 25.66 -51.57
N ARG A 291 -9.54 24.48 -51.89
CA ARG A 291 -9.18 23.74 -53.10
C ARG A 291 -9.46 24.63 -54.30
N GLN A 292 -8.42 24.95 -55.06
CA GLN A 292 -8.58 25.54 -56.37
C GLN A 292 -9.21 24.50 -57.31
N PRO A 293 -10.03 24.92 -58.30
CA PRO A 293 -10.55 24.02 -59.32
C PRO A 293 -9.40 23.38 -60.10
N VAL A 294 -9.46 22.06 -60.27
CA VAL A 294 -8.55 21.26 -61.10
C VAL A 294 -8.64 21.77 -62.56
N PRO A 295 -7.51 21.95 -63.28
CA PRO A 295 -7.55 22.36 -64.68
C PRO A 295 -8.26 21.31 -65.54
N MET A 296 -9.20 21.77 -66.38
CA MET A 296 -9.88 20.96 -67.38
C MET A 296 -8.93 20.61 -68.53
N GLY A 297 -8.13 19.55 -68.37
CA GLY A 297 -7.46 18.88 -69.49
C GLY A 297 -8.38 17.87 -70.17
N ASN A 298 -8.23 17.71 -71.47
CA ASN A 298 -9.01 16.81 -72.32
C ASN A 298 -8.21 15.59 -72.81
N THR A 299 -7.04 15.33 -72.23
CA THR A 299 -6.19 14.15 -72.51
C THR A 299 -5.82 13.45 -71.20
N TRP A 300 -5.28 12.24 -71.29
CA TRP A 300 -4.83 11.48 -70.10
C TRP A 300 -3.85 12.29 -69.26
N GLU A 301 -2.78 12.81 -69.88
CA GLU A 301 -1.73 13.56 -69.19
C GLU A 301 -2.18 14.92 -68.65
N THR A 302 -3.18 15.56 -69.29
CA THR A 302 -3.57 16.93 -68.94
C THR A 302 -4.70 17.02 -67.92
N GLY A 303 -5.40 15.92 -67.61
CA GLY A 303 -6.45 15.95 -66.60
C GLY A 303 -7.04 14.60 -66.16
N ILE A 304 -7.18 13.63 -67.07
CA ILE A 304 -7.88 12.38 -66.72
C ILE A 304 -7.07 11.50 -65.76
N ALA A 305 -5.73 11.46 -65.89
CA ALA A 305 -4.86 10.73 -64.97
C ALA A 305 -4.99 11.23 -63.52
N ASP A 306 -5.03 12.55 -63.33
CA ASP A 306 -5.18 13.16 -62.02
C ASP A 306 -6.56 12.85 -61.40
N LEU A 307 -7.61 12.87 -62.23
CA LEU A 307 -8.96 12.52 -61.79
C LEU A 307 -9.04 11.05 -61.35
N PHE A 308 -8.48 10.12 -62.12
CA PHE A 308 -8.44 8.70 -61.74
C PHE A 308 -7.55 8.43 -60.54
N SER A 309 -6.38 9.06 -60.44
CA SER A 309 -5.51 8.95 -59.28
C SER A 309 -6.21 9.39 -57.99
N GLN A 310 -6.93 10.52 -58.05
CA GLN A 310 -7.61 11.08 -56.87
C GLN A 310 -8.90 10.34 -56.49
N LYS A 311 -9.68 9.86 -57.47
CA LYS A 311 -11.02 9.28 -57.23
C LYS A 311 -11.03 7.76 -57.21
N CYS A 312 -10.14 7.13 -57.98
CA CYS A 312 -10.16 5.69 -58.23
C CYS A 312 -8.90 4.98 -57.72
N GLY A 313 -7.77 5.69 -57.59
CA GLY A 313 -6.45 5.12 -57.30
C GLY A 313 -6.34 4.38 -55.96
N LEU A 314 -7.21 4.66 -54.98
CA LEU A 314 -7.21 3.91 -53.71
C LEU A 314 -7.56 2.42 -53.89
N CYS A 315 -8.38 2.10 -54.89
CA CYS A 315 -8.95 0.76 -55.09
C CYS A 315 -8.64 0.14 -56.46
N HIS A 316 -8.18 0.95 -57.41
CA HIS A 316 -7.88 0.56 -58.79
C HIS A 316 -6.46 0.96 -59.19
N ALA A 317 -5.49 0.94 -58.26
CA ALA A 317 -4.08 1.18 -58.55
C ALA A 317 -3.18 0.59 -57.44
N GLY A 318 -1.91 0.33 -57.77
CA GLY A 318 -0.91 -0.11 -56.79
C GLY A 318 -1.21 -1.47 -56.17
N ASP A 319 -1.13 -1.57 -54.84
CA ASP A 319 -1.26 -2.83 -54.10
C ASP A 319 -2.72 -3.35 -53.98
N LEU A 320 -3.70 -2.53 -54.36
CA LEU A 320 -5.13 -2.90 -54.33
C LEU A 320 -5.78 -2.61 -55.69
N ILE A 321 -5.99 -3.67 -56.47
CA ILE A 321 -6.55 -3.65 -57.84
C ILE A 321 -7.88 -4.42 -57.84
N LEU A 322 -8.94 -3.79 -57.33
CA LEU A 322 -10.26 -4.42 -57.27
C LEU A 322 -10.81 -4.67 -58.68
N GLY A 323 -11.41 -5.85 -58.87
CA GLY A 323 -11.93 -6.26 -60.17
C GLY A 323 -10.86 -6.44 -61.25
N GLY A 324 -9.57 -6.45 -60.90
CA GLY A 324 -8.46 -6.56 -61.86
C GLY A 324 -8.24 -5.33 -62.73
N LEU A 325 -8.89 -4.20 -62.43
CA LEU A 325 -8.75 -2.94 -63.17
C LEU A 325 -7.68 -2.05 -62.53
N ASP A 326 -6.65 -1.68 -63.32
CA ASP A 326 -5.57 -0.78 -62.91
C ASP A 326 -5.58 0.53 -63.73
N LEU A 327 -5.88 1.63 -63.05
CA LEU A 327 -5.97 3.00 -63.58
C LEU A 327 -4.73 3.84 -63.24
N SER A 328 -3.63 3.22 -62.81
CA SER A 328 -2.38 3.93 -62.46
C SER A 328 -1.67 4.55 -63.67
N ASN A 329 -1.88 3.99 -64.86
CA ASN A 329 -1.35 4.48 -66.13
C ASN A 329 -2.32 4.22 -67.28
N TYR A 330 -2.09 4.88 -68.41
CA TYR A 330 -2.98 4.85 -69.57
C TYR A 330 -3.10 3.45 -70.17
N GLN A 331 -1.97 2.74 -70.31
CA GLN A 331 -1.94 1.43 -70.94
C GLN A 331 -2.72 0.40 -70.13
N THR A 332 -2.56 0.37 -68.81
CA THR A 332 -3.32 -0.55 -67.94
C THR A 332 -4.81 -0.19 -67.89
N ALA A 333 -5.15 1.10 -67.97
CA ALA A 333 -6.55 1.53 -67.97
C ALA A 333 -7.30 1.01 -69.20
N LEU A 334 -6.64 0.98 -70.37
CA LEU A 334 -7.21 0.42 -71.60
C LEU A 334 -7.22 -1.11 -71.67
N MET A 335 -6.35 -1.80 -70.92
CA MET A 335 -6.40 -3.28 -70.84
C MET A 335 -7.71 -3.77 -70.20
N GLY A 336 -8.35 -2.94 -69.37
CA GLY A 336 -9.58 -3.28 -68.66
C GLY A 336 -9.35 -4.22 -67.48
N GLY A 337 -10.45 -4.70 -66.90
CA GLY A 337 -10.42 -5.59 -65.74
C GLY A 337 -11.09 -6.93 -66.03
N ASN A 338 -11.33 -7.70 -64.96
CA ASN A 338 -11.98 -9.01 -65.02
C ASN A 338 -13.41 -8.96 -65.61
N SER A 339 -14.04 -7.79 -65.58
CA SER A 339 -15.39 -7.55 -66.14
C SER A 339 -15.36 -7.07 -67.60
N GLY A 340 -14.20 -7.08 -68.25
CA GLY A 340 -14.00 -6.62 -69.63
C GLY A 340 -13.37 -5.23 -69.72
N ALA A 341 -13.47 -4.62 -70.90
CA ALA A 341 -12.90 -3.30 -71.17
C ALA A 341 -13.56 -2.24 -70.27
N ALA A 342 -12.76 -1.62 -69.39
CA ALA A 342 -13.22 -0.52 -68.56
C ALA A 342 -13.47 0.75 -69.38
N ILE A 343 -12.61 0.96 -70.37
CA ILE A 343 -12.61 2.10 -71.30
C ILE A 343 -12.52 1.52 -72.71
N VAL A 344 -13.48 1.87 -73.56
CA VAL A 344 -13.50 1.57 -74.99
C VAL A 344 -13.37 2.91 -75.72
N PRO A 345 -12.19 3.24 -76.26
CA PRO A 345 -11.98 4.48 -77.01
C PRO A 345 -13.03 4.66 -78.11
N GLY A 346 -13.62 5.85 -78.19
CA GLY A 346 -14.67 6.21 -79.15
C GLY A 346 -16.08 5.75 -78.79
N ASP A 347 -16.25 4.90 -77.76
CA ASP A 347 -17.56 4.35 -77.38
C ASP A 347 -17.77 4.37 -75.85
N PRO A 348 -18.31 5.47 -75.30
CA PRO A 348 -18.62 5.56 -73.87
C PRO A 348 -19.71 4.59 -73.43
N ASP A 349 -20.66 4.25 -74.30
CA ASP A 349 -21.77 3.35 -73.96
C ASP A 349 -21.29 1.90 -73.85
N ALA A 350 -20.25 1.53 -74.61
CA ALA A 350 -19.55 0.25 -74.47
C ALA A 350 -18.52 0.22 -73.32
N SER A 351 -18.23 1.37 -72.69
CA SER A 351 -17.26 1.47 -71.60
C SER A 351 -17.88 1.12 -70.24
N MET A 352 -17.38 0.06 -69.60
CA MET A 352 -17.91 -0.40 -68.30
C MET A 352 -17.81 0.66 -67.21
N LEU A 353 -16.78 1.52 -67.26
CA LEU A 353 -16.60 2.64 -66.33
C LEU A 353 -17.83 3.56 -66.32
N MET A 354 -18.36 3.90 -67.50
CA MET A 354 -19.55 4.76 -67.65
C MET A 354 -20.79 4.08 -67.09
N THR A 355 -20.94 2.77 -67.33
CA THR A 355 -22.07 1.99 -66.81
C THR A 355 -22.08 1.95 -65.28
N ILE A 356 -20.93 1.65 -64.66
CA ILE A 356 -20.81 1.55 -63.20
C ILE A 356 -21.02 2.91 -62.53
N GLN A 357 -20.39 3.96 -63.04
CA GLN A 357 -20.49 5.30 -62.46
C GLN A 357 -21.89 5.90 -62.66
N SER A 358 -22.56 5.61 -63.77
CA SER A 358 -23.94 6.07 -64.00
C SER A 358 -24.98 5.31 -63.15
N ALA A 359 -24.73 4.05 -62.80
CA ALA A 359 -25.61 3.27 -61.94
C ALA A 359 -25.64 3.77 -60.49
N GLY A 360 -24.56 4.45 -60.06
CA GLY A 360 -24.43 5.01 -58.72
C GLY A 360 -24.05 3.99 -57.64
N GLY A 361 -23.71 4.48 -56.46
CA GLY A 361 -23.37 3.63 -55.30
C GLY A 361 -21.94 3.08 -55.31
N HIS A 362 -21.08 3.57 -56.21
CA HIS A 362 -19.65 3.24 -56.20
C HIS A 362 -18.92 4.03 -55.09
N PRO A 363 -17.99 3.43 -54.32
CA PRO A 363 -17.27 4.14 -53.24
C PRO A 363 -16.48 5.37 -53.72
N GLY A 364 -15.97 5.33 -54.95
CA GLY A 364 -15.37 6.47 -55.66
C GLY A 364 -16.34 7.02 -56.70
N GLN A 365 -17.51 7.49 -56.26
CA GLN A 365 -18.55 8.04 -57.15
C GLN A 365 -18.09 9.38 -57.73
N LEU A 366 -18.15 9.51 -59.05
CA LEU A 366 -17.85 10.75 -59.76
C LEU A 366 -19.03 11.72 -59.68
N SER A 367 -18.74 13.03 -59.69
CA SER A 367 -19.78 14.06 -59.89
C SER A 367 -20.30 14.03 -61.33
N GLU A 368 -21.43 14.69 -61.59
CA GLU A 368 -21.98 14.79 -62.94
C GLU A 368 -21.01 15.48 -63.91
N GLU A 369 -20.27 16.49 -63.45
CA GLU A 369 -19.27 17.20 -64.25
C GLU A 369 -18.04 16.31 -64.55
N GLU A 370 -17.54 15.58 -63.55
CA GLU A 370 -16.40 14.66 -63.70
C GLU A 370 -16.74 13.50 -64.65
N LEU A 371 -17.96 12.96 -64.54
CA LEU A 371 -18.44 11.91 -65.43
C LEU A 371 -18.64 12.42 -66.86
N SER A 372 -19.14 13.65 -67.04
CA SER A 372 -19.26 14.27 -68.36
C SER A 372 -17.89 14.50 -69.00
N GLN A 373 -16.89 14.92 -68.24
CA GLN A 373 -15.52 15.11 -68.73
C GLN A 373 -14.90 13.80 -69.21
N ILE A 374 -15.04 12.71 -68.44
CA ILE A 374 -14.54 11.39 -68.85
C ILE A 374 -15.30 10.90 -70.09
N LYS A 375 -16.62 11.14 -70.17
CA LYS A 375 -17.40 10.80 -71.35
C LYS A 375 -16.85 11.48 -72.60
N GLU A 376 -16.65 12.79 -72.57
CA GLU A 376 -16.11 13.56 -73.70
C GLU A 376 -14.71 13.09 -74.09
N TRP A 377 -13.86 12.75 -73.11
CA TRP A 377 -12.54 12.19 -73.39
C TRP A 377 -12.63 10.81 -74.08
N ILE A 378 -13.52 9.92 -73.65
CA ILE A 378 -13.74 8.62 -74.31
C ILE A 378 -14.29 8.81 -75.72
N GLU A 379 -15.26 9.71 -75.92
CA GLU A 379 -15.80 10.06 -77.25
C GLU A 379 -14.70 10.58 -78.20
N GLY A 380 -13.72 11.29 -77.64
CA GLY A 380 -12.54 11.80 -78.35
C GLY A 380 -11.48 10.76 -78.70
N ASP A 381 -11.80 9.46 -78.63
CA ASP A 381 -10.87 8.33 -78.80
C ASP A 381 -9.84 8.18 -77.66
N ALA A 382 -10.18 8.69 -76.47
CA ALA A 382 -9.39 8.58 -75.25
C ALA A 382 -7.91 8.98 -75.40
N PRO A 383 -7.57 10.17 -75.94
CA PRO A 383 -6.19 10.54 -76.23
C PRO A 383 -5.28 10.54 -74.99
N GLU A 384 -4.07 9.99 -75.14
CA GLU A 384 -3.06 9.94 -74.07
C GLU A 384 -2.42 11.32 -73.83
N GLY A 385 -2.03 12.03 -74.90
CA GLY A 385 -1.29 13.30 -74.85
C GLY A 385 -1.86 14.38 -75.77
#